data_AF-A0AB34H615-F1
#
_entry.id   AF-A0AB34H615-F1
#
_cell.length_a   1.000
_cell.length_b   1.000
_cell.length_c   1.000
_cell.angle_alpha   90.00
_cell.angle_beta   90.00
_cell.angle_gamma   90.00
#
_symmetry.space_group_name_H-M   'P 1'
#
loop_
_entity.id
_entity.type
_entity.pdbx_description
1 polymer ?
#
loop_
_entity_poly.entity_id
_entity_poly.type
_entity_poly.pdbx_seq_one_letter_code
_entity_poly.pdbx_strand_id
1 'polypeptide(L)'
;MAEFGGECPADPLPCEELCDGDASCPQGHKCCSTGCGRACHGDIKGGRGGDCPKILAGLCIVSCMADENCQAGEKCCKSGCGRFCVPPVLSPELALNPNRTIRSNFELEIPVP
;
A
#
# COMPACT_ATOMS: atom_id res chain seq x y z
N MET A 1 1.61 4.60 27.36
CA MET A 1 0.95 4.80 26.06
C MET A 1 1.86 4.14 25.05
N ALA A 2 1.52 2.92 24.61
CA ALA A 2 2.38 2.16 23.70
C ALA A 2 2.07 2.65 22.28
N GLU A 3 3.00 3.41 21.70
CA GLU A 3 3.04 3.70 20.28
C GLU A 3 3.26 2.36 19.56
N PHE A 4 2.19 1.75 19.05
CA PHE A 4 2.29 0.65 18.10
C PHE A 4 2.80 1.21 16.77
N GLY A 5 4.10 1.54 16.73
CA GLY A 5 4.82 1.93 15.53
C GLY A 5 5.04 0.72 14.63
N GLY A 6 3.97 0.25 14.00
CA GLY A 6 4.06 -0.76 12.96
C GLY A 6 4.00 -0.13 11.57
N GLU A 7 4.53 -0.83 10.59
CA GLU A 7 4.50 -0.41 9.19
C GLU A 7 3.31 -1.03 8.45
N CYS A 8 2.99 -0.46 7.29
CA CYS A 8 2.11 -1.14 6.35
C CYS A 8 2.73 -2.47 5.89
N PRO A 9 1.93 -3.53 5.74
CA PRO A 9 2.40 -4.74 5.06
C PRO A 9 2.84 -4.42 3.63
N ALA A 10 3.62 -5.31 3.04
CA ALA A 10 3.93 -5.23 1.62
C ALA A 10 2.64 -5.16 0.79
N ASP A 11 2.62 -4.26 -0.19
CA ASP A 11 1.47 -4.10 -1.08
C ASP A 11 1.24 -5.41 -1.85
N PRO A 12 0.07 -6.07 -1.71
CA PRO A 12 -0.22 -7.29 -2.45
C PRO A 12 -0.44 -7.04 -3.95
N LEU A 13 -0.74 -5.80 -4.37
CA LEU A 13 -0.98 -5.39 -5.76
C LEU A 13 -0.24 -4.08 -6.06
N PRO A 14 1.11 -4.07 -5.99
CA PRO A 14 1.89 -2.87 -6.20
C PRO A 14 1.69 -2.33 -7.62
N CYS A 15 1.71 -1.00 -7.74
CA CYS A 15 1.74 -0.38 -9.06
C CYS A 15 3.03 -0.71 -9.78
N GLU A 16 2.91 -1.18 -11.01
CA GLU A 16 4.04 -1.54 -11.83
C GLU A 16 4.53 -0.32 -12.60
N GLU A 17 5.76 0.12 -12.31
CA GLU A 17 6.41 1.28 -12.93
C GLU A 17 7.52 0.80 -13.88
N LEU A 18 7.13 0.30 -15.06
CA LEU A 18 8.10 -0.25 -16.03
C LEU A 18 8.83 0.81 -16.86
N CYS A 19 8.36 2.05 -16.82
CA CYS A 19 8.92 3.16 -17.57
C CYS A 19 8.64 4.50 -16.87
N ASP A 20 9.58 5.43 -16.99
CA ASP A 20 9.44 6.78 -16.45
C ASP A 20 8.94 7.77 -17.52
N GLY A 21 9.27 7.49 -18.79
CA GLY A 21 8.80 8.22 -19.95
C GLY A 21 9.07 7.49 -21.26
N ASP A 22 8.67 8.09 -22.39
CA ASP A 22 8.78 7.48 -23.72
C ASP A 22 10.22 7.10 -24.11
N ALA A 23 11.20 7.81 -23.56
CA ALA A 23 12.63 7.56 -23.76
C ALA A 23 13.11 6.26 -23.09
N SER A 24 12.46 5.83 -22.01
CA SER A 24 12.74 4.54 -21.34
C SER A 24 12.26 3.35 -22.16
N CYS A 25 11.36 3.59 -23.12
CA CYS A 25 10.78 2.54 -23.95
C CYS A 25 11.55 2.33 -25.26
N PRO A 26 11.47 1.12 -25.85
CA PRO A 26 12.03 0.84 -27.17
C PRO A 26 11.55 1.81 -28.25
N GLN A 27 12.25 1.85 -29.37
CA GLN A 27 11.88 2.74 -30.47
C GLN A 27 10.44 2.45 -30.95
N GLY A 28 9.68 3.53 -31.17
CA GLY A 28 8.26 3.45 -31.56
C GLY A 28 7.28 3.23 -30.41
N HIS A 29 7.74 2.96 -29.18
CA HIS A 29 6.87 2.74 -28.02
C HIS A 29 6.72 4.01 -27.19
N LYS A 30 5.61 4.13 -26.46
CA LYS A 30 5.37 5.18 -25.46
C LYS A 30 5.18 4.60 -24.08
N CYS A 31 5.51 5.38 -23.07
CA CYS A 31 5.29 5.06 -21.67
C CYS A 31 3.90 5.56 -21.23
N CYS A 32 2.94 4.64 -21.26
CA CYS A 32 1.54 4.93 -21.00
C CYS A 32 1.16 4.56 -19.57
N SER A 33 0.23 5.32 -18.99
CA SER A 33 -0.35 4.95 -17.69
C SER A 33 -1.25 3.73 -17.83
N THR A 34 -1.14 2.80 -16.89
CA THR A 34 -2.00 1.62 -16.74
C THR A 34 -3.11 1.83 -15.72
N GLY A 35 -3.29 3.07 -15.25
CA GLY A 35 -4.24 3.47 -14.20
C GLY A 35 -3.54 3.80 -12.89
N CYS A 36 -2.66 2.92 -12.41
CA CYS A 36 -1.91 3.14 -11.17
C CYS A 36 -0.39 3.18 -11.36
N GLY A 37 0.11 2.51 -12.41
CA GLY A 37 1.50 2.60 -12.83
C GLY A 37 1.65 2.88 -14.31
N ARG A 38 2.75 2.42 -14.90
CA ARG A 38 3.16 2.77 -16.26
C ARG A 38 3.83 1.61 -16.99
N ALA A 39 3.52 1.47 -18.27
CA ALA A 39 4.10 0.43 -19.12
C ALA A 39 4.36 0.94 -20.55
N CYS A 40 5.34 0.33 -21.22
CA CYS A 40 5.65 0.63 -22.61
C CYS A 40 4.62 -0.02 -23.55
N HIS A 41 4.02 0.77 -24.44
CA HIS A 41 3.02 0.30 -25.41
C HIS A 41 3.50 0.60 -26.84
N GLY A 42 3.52 -0.43 -27.70
CA GLY A 42 4.03 -0.35 -29.07
C GLY A 42 2.95 -0.12 -30.13
N ASP A 43 1.72 -0.59 -29.89
CA ASP A 43 0.59 -0.50 -30.83
C ASP A 43 -0.09 0.87 -30.89
N ILE A 44 0.70 1.94 -30.83
CA ILE A 44 0.20 3.32 -30.84
C ILE A 44 0.25 3.88 -32.26
N LYS A 45 -0.91 4.35 -32.74
CA LYS A 45 -0.98 5.07 -34.01
C LYS A 45 -0.19 6.38 -33.89
N GLY A 46 0.85 6.53 -34.71
CA GLY A 46 1.81 7.64 -34.62
C GLY A 46 3.07 7.33 -33.79
N GLY A 47 3.20 6.12 -33.25
CA GLY A 47 4.35 5.69 -32.46
C GLY A 47 4.59 6.63 -31.28
N ARG A 48 5.83 7.10 -31.10
CA ARG A 48 6.17 8.08 -30.05
C ARG A 48 5.41 9.40 -30.14
N GLY A 49 5.03 9.83 -31.34
CA GLY A 49 4.25 11.06 -31.55
C GLY A 49 2.74 10.88 -31.42
N GLY A 50 2.26 9.65 -31.21
CA GLY A 50 0.85 9.35 -31.02
C GLY A 50 0.38 9.53 -29.58
N ASP A 51 -0.91 9.29 -29.36
CA ASP A 51 -1.54 9.30 -28.04
C ASP A 51 -1.64 7.89 -27.45
N CYS A 52 -1.41 7.78 -26.15
CA CYS A 52 -1.66 6.53 -25.43
C CYS A 52 -3.13 6.10 -25.57
N PRO A 53 -3.40 4.79 -25.68
CA PRO A 53 -4.77 4.31 -25.70
C PRO A 53 -5.50 4.78 -24.44
N LYS A 54 -6.73 5.26 -24.60
CA LYS A 54 -7.59 5.61 -23.47
C LYS A 54 -8.04 4.31 -22.82
N ILE A 55 -7.26 3.83 -21.87
CA ILE A 55 -7.70 2.76 -20.98
C ILE A 55 -8.71 3.39 -20.03
N LEU A 56 -9.91 2.80 -19.93
CA LEU A 56 -10.83 3.12 -18.84
C LEU A 56 -10.14 2.70 -17.54
N ALA A 57 -9.42 3.63 -16.92
CA ALA A 57 -8.89 3.43 -15.58
C ALA A 57 -10.09 3.17 -14.67
N GLY A 58 -10.14 1.98 -14.07
CA GLY A 58 -11.19 1.62 -13.11
C GLY A 58 -11.22 2.58 -11.93
N LEU A 59 -12.35 2.63 -11.22
CA LEU A 59 -12.46 3.43 -10.01
C LEU A 59 -11.54 2.87 -8.92
N CYS A 60 -10.65 3.71 -8.39
CA CYS A 60 -9.84 3.37 -7.24
C CYS A 60 -10.69 3.33 -5.98
N ILE A 61 -10.60 2.23 -5.23
CA ILE A 61 -11.28 2.10 -3.95
C ILE A 61 -10.40 2.74 -2.87
N VAL A 62 -10.88 3.83 -2.29
CA VAL A 62 -10.18 4.58 -1.24
C VAL A 62 -11.07 4.59 0.00
N SER A 63 -10.78 3.71 0.95
CA SER A 63 -11.55 3.58 2.20
C SER A 63 -11.03 4.48 3.32
N CYS A 64 -9.79 4.96 3.20
CA CYS A 64 -9.11 5.79 4.19
C CYS A 64 -8.12 6.74 3.49
N MET A 65 -7.79 7.86 4.14
CA MET A 65 -6.77 8.81 3.67
C MET A 65 -5.57 8.87 4.62
N ALA A 66 -5.83 8.70 5.91
CA ALA A 66 -4.83 8.65 6.96
C ALA A 66 -5.18 7.56 8.00
N ASP A 67 -4.24 7.20 8.86
CA ASP A 67 -4.39 6.14 9.86
C ASP A 67 -5.57 6.42 10.82
N GLU A 68 -5.86 7.70 11.09
CA GLU A 68 -6.97 8.14 11.95
C GLU A 68 -8.35 7.86 11.35
N ASN A 69 -8.44 7.54 10.05
CA ASN A 69 -9.69 7.08 9.44
C ASN A 69 -9.99 5.62 9.75
N CYS A 70 -9.01 4.87 10.26
CA CYS A 70 -9.12 3.44 10.53
C CYS A 70 -9.47 3.17 12.00
N GLN A 71 -9.79 1.92 12.33
CA GLN A 71 -10.01 1.54 13.73
C GLN A 71 -8.70 1.63 14.52
N ALA A 72 -8.82 1.74 15.85
CA ALA A 72 -7.65 1.81 16.72
C ALA A 72 -6.73 0.59 16.50
N GLY A 73 -5.46 0.84 16.19
CA GLY A 73 -4.47 -0.20 15.92
C GLY A 73 -4.36 -0.64 14.45
N GLU A 74 -5.13 -0.05 13.54
CA GLU A 74 -4.99 -0.24 12.09
C GLU A 74 -4.25 0.92 11.43
N LYS A 75 -3.77 0.69 10.21
CA LYS A 75 -3.11 1.70 9.37
C LYS A 75 -3.78 1.82 8.01
N CYS A 76 -3.79 3.03 7.47
CA CYS A 76 -4.26 3.31 6.13
C CYS A 76 -3.14 3.09 5.11
N CYS A 77 -3.19 1.94 4.44
CA CYS A 77 -2.12 1.50 3.55
C CYS A 77 -2.53 1.57 2.08
N LYS A 78 -1.60 1.94 1.21
CA LYS A 78 -1.80 1.92 -0.25
C LYS A 78 -1.78 0.47 -0.73
N SER A 79 -2.73 0.13 -1.60
CA SER A 79 -2.63 -1.08 -2.42
C SER A 79 -3.06 -0.79 -3.85
N GLY A 80 -2.10 -0.90 -4.78
CA GLY A 80 -2.30 -0.47 -6.17
C GLY A 80 -2.71 1.00 -6.23
N CYS A 81 -3.88 1.28 -6.82
CA CYS A 81 -4.43 2.64 -6.87
C CYS A 81 -5.31 2.99 -5.67
N GLY A 82 -5.64 2.02 -4.82
CA GLY A 82 -6.54 2.17 -3.69
C GLY A 82 -5.85 2.35 -2.34
N ARG A 83 -6.66 2.54 -1.30
CA ARG A 83 -6.22 2.63 0.10
C ARG A 83 -7.17 1.88 1.02
N PHE A 84 -6.60 1.11 1.94
CA PHE A 84 -7.34 0.20 2.81
C PHE A 84 -6.79 0.23 4.23
N CYS A 85 -7.69 0.15 5.20
CA CYS A 85 -7.33 -0.07 6.60
C CYS A 85 -6.89 -1.52 6.77
N VAL A 86 -5.67 -1.74 7.22
CA VAL A 86 -5.12 -3.07 7.46
C VAL A 86 -4.35 -3.10 8.78
N PRO A 87 -4.25 -4.27 9.43
CA PRO A 87 -3.39 -4.43 10.59
C PRO A 87 -1.92 -4.14 10.24
N PRO A 88 -1.18 -3.43 11.10
CA PRO A 88 0.23 -3.16 10.88
C PRO A 88 1.08 -4.43 11.01
N VAL A 89 2.22 -4.45 10.32
CA VAL A 89 3.29 -5.41 10.60
C VAL A 89 4.25 -4.83 11.63
N LEU A 90 4.65 -5.66 12.59
CA LEU A 90 5.69 -5.30 13.56
C LEU A 90 7.04 -5.30 12.85
N SER A 91 7.76 -4.18 12.89
CA SER A 91 9.14 -4.14 12.43
C SER A 91 10.01 -5.03 13.33
N PRO A 92 10.96 -5.80 12.77
CA PRO A 92 11.84 -6.69 13.55
C PRO A 92 12.62 -5.97 14.66
N GLU A 93 12.85 -4.65 14.52
CA GLU A 93 13.52 -3.84 15.53
C GLU A 93 12.73 -3.71 16.84
N LEU A 94 11.40 -3.86 16.83
CA LEU A 94 10.54 -3.86 18.02
C LEU A 94 10.27 -5.27 18.58
N ALA A 95 10.62 -6.32 17.84
CA ALA A 95 10.42 -7.71 18.25
C ALA A 95 11.59 -8.29 19.07
N LEU A 96 12.76 -7.61 19.08
CA LEU A 96 14.00 -8.08 19.70
C LEU A 96 14.27 -7.56 21.11
N ASN A 97 13.28 -7.00 21.81
CA ASN A 97 13.37 -6.83 23.26
C ASN A 97 12.68 -8.00 23.99
N PRO A 98 13.36 -9.13 24.26
CA PRO A 98 12.83 -10.25 25.04
C PRO A 98 12.63 -9.94 26.53
N ASN A 99 12.71 -8.65 26.92
CA ASN A 99 12.54 -8.20 28.31
C ASN A 99 11.42 -7.15 28.42
N ARG A 100 10.24 -7.46 27.91
CA ARG A 100 8.99 -6.86 28.40
C ARG A 100 8.00 -7.98 28.67
N THR A 101 8.18 -8.62 29.83
CA THR A 101 7.16 -9.42 30.48
C THR A 101 5.92 -8.53 30.65
N ILE A 102 4.93 -8.68 29.77
CA ILE A 102 3.59 -8.18 30.06
C ILE A 102 3.07 -9.04 31.20
N ARG A 103 3.32 -8.60 32.42
CA ARG A 103 2.61 -9.03 33.62
C ARG A 103 1.15 -8.61 33.44
N SER A 104 0.36 -9.48 32.80
CA SER A 104 -1.09 -9.37 32.78
C SER A 104 -1.58 -9.70 34.19
N ASN A 105 -1.58 -8.70 35.07
CA ASN A 105 -2.27 -8.78 36.35
C ASN A 105 -3.76 -8.57 36.07
N PHE A 106 -4.43 -9.63 35.60
CA PHE A 106 -5.89 -9.71 35.59
C PHE A 106 -6.30 -10.25 36.95
N GLU A 107 -6.39 -9.36 37.94
CA GLU A 107 -7.03 -9.68 39.22
C GLU A 107 -8.52 -9.86 38.95
N LEU A 108 -8.95 -11.12 38.81
CA LEU A 108 -10.35 -11.51 38.97
C LEU A 108 -10.61 -11.64 40.47
N GLU A 109 -11.09 -10.56 41.06
CA GLU A 109 -11.76 -10.59 42.35
C GLU A 109 -13.02 -11.48 42.22
N ILE A 110 -13.10 -12.57 42.98
CA ILE A 110 -14.38 -13.22 43.30
C ILE A 110 -14.42 -13.41 44.83
N PRO A 111 -15.43 -12.86 45.53
CA PRO A 111 -15.55 -12.98 46.98
C PRO A 111 -16.09 -14.34 47.44
N VAL A 112 -15.73 -14.62 48.68
CA VAL A 112 -15.88 -15.80 49.57
C VAL A 112 -17.35 -16.28 49.74
N PRO A 113 -17.56 -17.58 50.03
CA PRO A 113 -17.95 -18.00 51.40
C PRO A 113 -16.92 -18.88 52.11
#